data_AF-A0A2E8NQL6-F1
#
_entry.id   AF-A0A2E8NQL6-F1
#
_cell.length_a   1.000
_cell.length_b   1.000
_cell.length_c   1.000
_cell.angle_alpha   90.00
_cell.angle_beta   90.00
_cell.angle_gamma   90.00
#
_symmetry.space_group_name_H-M   'P 1'
#
loop_
_entity.id
_entity.type
_entity.pdbx_description
1 polymer ?
#
loop_
_entity_poly.entity_id
_entity_poly.type
_entity_poly.pdbx_seq_one_letter_code
_entity_poly.pdbx_strand_id
1 'polypeptide(L)'
;MRALSAISGVGVFAFILVLLREAMEHTMWDVEGSAPPTTLEFANSMFDEWSIATMVLGVLLAMAMVGASYLVRDERLVNLLWDLGDDAGQAAEALRTERTRKARRVARVKPTERETVEDENSEEEE
;
A
#
# COMPACT_ATOMS: atom_id res chain seq x y z
N MET A 1 -19.03 -31.38 -21.34
CA MET A 1 -18.55 -29.99 -21.14
C MET A 1 -19.07 -29.01 -22.20
N ARG A 2 -18.96 -29.30 -23.51
CA ARG A 2 -19.43 -28.39 -24.58
C ARG A 2 -20.92 -28.08 -24.57
N ALA A 3 -21.77 -29.06 -24.29
CA ALA A 3 -23.23 -28.86 -24.20
C ALA A 3 -23.63 -27.93 -23.04
N LEU A 4 -23.00 -28.08 -21.87
CA LEU A 4 -23.24 -27.19 -20.72
C LEU A 4 -22.78 -25.75 -21.00
N SER A 5 -21.65 -25.59 -21.70
CA SER A 5 -21.17 -24.27 -22.13
C SER A 5 -22.11 -23.63 -23.17
N ALA A 6 -22.64 -24.41 -24.11
CA ALA A 6 -23.61 -23.92 -25.08
C ALA A 6 -24.95 -23.52 -24.43
N ILE A 7 -25.47 -24.33 -23.50
CA ILE A 7 -26.71 -24.03 -22.76
C ILE A 7 -26.53 -22.79 -21.89
N SER A 8 -25.39 -22.65 -21.20
CA SER A 8 -25.07 -21.45 -20.43
C SER A 8 -25.00 -20.21 -21.32
N GLY A 9 -24.34 -20.28 -22.48
CA GLY A 9 -24.27 -19.18 -23.45
C GLY A 9 -25.64 -18.75 -23.97
N VAL A 10 -26.50 -19.71 -24.32
CA VAL A 10 -27.89 -19.42 -24.75
C VAL A 10 -28.71 -18.84 -23.60
N GLY A 11 -28.54 -19.35 -22.37
CA GLY A 11 -29.23 -18.85 -21.18
C GLY A 11 -28.84 -17.41 -20.84
N VAL A 12 -27.54 -17.08 -20.87
CA VAL A 12 -27.07 -15.71 -20.66
C VAL A 12 -27.57 -14.79 -21.78
N PHE A 13 -27.53 -15.24 -23.03
CA PHE A 13 -28.06 -14.46 -24.14
C PHE A 13 -29.56 -14.18 -24.00
N ALA A 14 -30.35 -15.18 -23.65
CA ALA A 14 -31.78 -15.02 -23.38
C ALA A 14 -32.03 -14.10 -22.17
N PHE A 15 -31.23 -14.23 -21.10
CA PHE A 15 -31.32 -13.37 -19.92
C PHE A 15 -31.02 -11.91 -20.27
N ILE A 16 -29.99 -11.65 -21.08
CA ILE A 16 -29.69 -10.30 -21.58
C ILE A 16 -30.87 -9.74 -22.38
N LEU A 17 -31.52 -10.54 -23.23
CA LEU A 17 -32.70 -10.09 -23.99
C LEU A 17 -33.88 -9.77 -23.08
N VAL A 18 -34.11 -10.54 -22.01
CA VAL A 18 -35.14 -10.26 -21.02
C VAL A 18 -34.85 -8.95 -20.29
N LEU A 19 -33.61 -8.75 -19.84
CA LEU A 19 -33.19 -7.50 -19.21
C LEU A 19 -33.31 -6.31 -20.16
N LEU A 20 -32.94 -6.48 -21.44
CA LEU A 20 -33.05 -5.44 -22.44
C LEU A 20 -34.51 -5.05 -22.70
N ARG A 21 -35.40 -6.04 -22.77
CA ARG A 21 -36.84 -5.81 -22.90
C ARG A 21 -37.37 -5.01 -21.72
N GLU A 22 -37.07 -5.45 -20.50
CA GLU A 22 -37.55 -4.78 -19.29
C GLU A 22 -37.00 -3.35 -19.17
N ALA A 23 -35.73 -3.16 -19.54
CA ALA A 23 -35.12 -1.84 -19.57
C ALA A 23 -35.80 -0.91 -20.59
N MET A 24 -36.24 -1.43 -21.75
CA MET A 24 -36.91 -0.63 -22.79
C MET A 24 -38.40 -0.42 -22.52
N GLU A 25 -39.07 -1.36 -21.83
CA GLU A 25 -40.49 -1.27 -21.48
C GLU A 25 -40.76 -0.42 -20.23
N HIS A 26 -39.70 0.04 -19.54
CA HIS A 26 -39.88 0.84 -18.33
C HIS A 26 -40.64 2.13 -18.65
N THR A 27 -41.70 2.38 -17.89
CA THR A 27 -42.64 3.51 -18.05
C THR A 27 -41.98 4.89 -17.98
N MET A 28 -40.70 4.95 -17.58
CA MET A 28 -39.88 6.17 -17.55
C MET A 28 -39.54 6.69 -18.95
N TRP A 29 -39.50 5.80 -19.94
CA TRP A 29 -39.22 6.15 -21.34
C TRP A 29 -40.46 6.63 -22.09
N ASP A 30 -41.66 6.33 -21.57
CA ASP A 30 -42.95 6.65 -22.18
C ASP A 30 -43.41 8.10 -21.88
N VAL A 31 -42.60 8.85 -21.13
CA VAL A 31 -42.92 10.20 -20.68
C VAL A 31 -42.36 11.25 -21.65
N GLU A 32 -43.03 11.44 -22.78
CA GLU A 32 -42.79 12.61 -23.63
C GLU A 32 -43.41 13.86 -22.99
N GLY A 33 -42.56 14.73 -22.43
CA GLY A 33 -42.96 16.10 -22.04
C GLY A 33 -43.33 16.35 -20.59
N SER A 34 -42.96 15.49 -19.63
CA SER A 34 -43.05 15.86 -18.21
C SER A 34 -42.08 17.00 -17.91
N ALA A 35 -42.55 18.00 -17.17
CA ALA A 35 -41.67 18.95 -16.51
C ALA A 35 -40.61 18.17 -15.71
N PRO A 36 -39.35 18.63 -15.69
CA PRO A 36 -38.31 17.96 -14.91
C PRO A 36 -38.76 17.87 -13.45
N PRO A 37 -38.52 16.74 -12.77
CA PRO A 37 -38.95 16.56 -11.39
C PRO A 37 -38.36 17.67 -10.53
N THR A 38 -39.16 18.18 -9.61
CA THR A 38 -38.67 19.11 -8.60
C THR A 38 -37.64 18.41 -7.70
N THR A 39 -36.76 19.17 -7.05
CA THR A 39 -35.76 18.60 -6.12
C THR A 39 -36.41 17.72 -5.04
N LEU A 40 -37.62 18.08 -4.60
CA LEU A 40 -38.40 17.32 -3.62
C LEU A 40 -38.86 15.97 -4.19
N GLU A 41 -39.45 15.98 -5.39
CA GLU A 41 -39.92 14.76 -6.06
C GLU A 41 -38.75 13.81 -6.38
N PHE A 42 -37.63 14.35 -6.83
CA PHE A 42 -36.42 13.58 -7.06
C PHE A 42 -35.88 12.93 -5.78
N ALA A 43 -35.85 13.69 -4.67
CA ALA A 43 -35.42 13.15 -3.38
C ALA A 43 -36.35 12.03 -2.91
N ASN A 44 -37.67 12.20 -3.04
CA ASN A 44 -38.64 11.15 -2.71
C ASN A 44 -38.43 9.90 -3.57
N SER A 45 -38.25 10.04 -4.88
CA SER A 45 -37.99 8.88 -5.75
C SER A 45 -36.67 8.18 -5.39
N MET A 46 -35.60 8.91 -5.09
CA MET A 46 -34.30 8.31 -4.73
C MET A 46 -34.28 7.63 -3.35
N PHE A 47 -34.99 8.18 -2.36
CA PHE A 47 -34.95 7.69 -0.97
C PHE A 47 -36.11 6.77 -0.59
N ASP A 48 -37.20 6.74 -1.37
CA ASP A 48 -38.35 5.87 -1.13
C ASP A 48 -38.41 4.76 -2.19
N GLU A 49 -38.72 5.11 -3.44
CA GLU A 49 -38.91 4.16 -4.56
C GLU A 49 -37.63 3.41 -4.93
N TRP A 50 -36.51 4.13 -5.07
CA TRP A 50 -35.21 3.58 -5.48
C TRP A 50 -34.25 3.34 -4.30
N SER A 51 -34.78 3.36 -3.07
CA SER A 51 -34.02 3.27 -1.82
C SER A 51 -32.98 2.14 -1.80
N ILE A 52 -33.34 0.94 -2.27
CA ILE A 52 -32.44 -0.21 -2.32
C ILE A 52 -31.28 0.03 -3.30
N ALA A 53 -31.58 0.55 -4.49
CA ALA A 53 -30.56 0.86 -5.50
C ALA A 53 -29.60 1.95 -5.00
N THR A 54 -30.13 2.99 -4.36
CA THR A 54 -29.35 4.07 -3.74
C THR A 54 -28.45 3.54 -2.61
N MET A 55 -28.95 2.61 -1.79
CA MET A 55 -28.15 1.96 -0.74
C MET A 55 -26.99 1.15 -1.34
N VAL A 56 -27.26 0.33 -2.36
CA VAL A 56 -26.23 -0.49 -3.03
C VAL A 56 -25.18 0.42 -3.67
N LEU A 57 -25.59 1.51 -4.33
CA LEU A 57 -24.67 2.51 -4.87
C LEU A 57 -23.77 3.11 -3.77
N GLY A 58 -24.34 3.43 -2.61
CA GLY A 58 -23.58 3.94 -1.47
C GLY A 58 -22.53 2.94 -0.96
N VAL A 59 -22.87 1.66 -0.88
CA VAL A 59 -21.93 0.59 -0.49
C VAL A 59 -20.82 0.43 -1.52
N LEU A 60 -21.16 0.45 -2.82
CA LEU A 60 -20.17 0.38 -3.90
C LEU A 60 -19.22 1.58 -3.87
N LEU A 61 -19.77 2.78 -3.63
CA LEU A 61 -18.99 4.00 -3.49
C LEU A 61 -18.04 3.92 -2.27
N ALA A 62 -18.52 3.41 -1.14
CA ALA A 62 -17.70 3.20 0.04
C ALA A 62 -16.56 2.20 -0.22
N MET A 63 -16.85 1.08 -0.90
CA MET A 63 -15.84 0.09 -1.30
C MET A 63 -14.79 0.71 -2.22
N ALA A 64 -15.20 1.58 -3.15
CA ALA A 64 -14.29 2.30 -4.03
C ALA A 64 -13.40 3.29 -3.26
N MET A 65 -13.96 4.05 -2.32
CA MET A 65 -13.18 4.97 -1.47
C MET A 65 -12.14 4.23 -0.62
N VAL A 66 -12.52 3.08 -0.06
CA VAL A 66 -11.57 2.21 0.66
C VAL A 66 -10.47 1.72 -0.29
N GLY A 67 -10.82 1.22 -1.48
CA GLY A 67 -9.85 0.78 -2.48
C GLY A 67 -8.85 1.89 -2.89
N ALA A 68 -9.34 3.10 -3.14
CA ALA A 68 -8.49 4.24 -3.47
C ALA A 68 -7.54 4.63 -2.32
N SER A 69 -8.02 4.56 -1.07
CA SER A 69 -7.19 4.84 0.11
C SER A 69 -6.03 3.85 0.27
N TYR A 70 -6.26 2.58 -0.08
CA TYR A 70 -5.21 1.56 -0.05
C TYR A 70 -4.19 1.73 -1.17
N LEU A 71 -4.61 2.16 -2.37
CA LEU A 71 -3.69 2.45 -3.48
C LEU A 71 -2.63 3.51 -3.09
N VAL A 72 -3.07 4.64 -2.54
CA VAL A 72 -2.16 5.73 -2.13
C VAL A 72 -1.31 5.33 -0.92
N ARG A 73 -1.89 4.56 0.01
CA ARG A 73 -1.15 4.08 1.19
C ARG A 73 -0.04 3.12 0.79
N ASP A 74 -0.26 2.25 -0.19
CA ASP A 74 0.74 1.30 -0.66
C ASP A 74 2.00 2.01 -1.19
N GLU A 75 1.82 2.99 -2.08
CA GLU A 75 2.93 3.79 -2.62
C GLU A 75 3.70 4.54 -1.52
N ARG A 76 2.99 5.12 -0.54
CA ARG A 76 3.61 5.82 0.60
C ARG A 76 4.38 4.84 1.51
N LEU A 77 3.86 3.64 1.72
CA LEU A 77 4.55 2.61 2.51
C LEU A 77 5.84 2.15 1.83
N VAL A 78 5.83 1.99 0.50
CA VAL A 78 7.02 1.63 -0.27
C VAL A 78 8.08 2.72 -0.19
N ASN A 79 7.71 3.99 -0.33
CA ASN A 79 8.67 5.09 -0.20
C ASN A 79 9.28 5.17 1.20
N LEU A 80 8.44 5.05 2.24
CA LEU A 80 8.90 5.03 3.63
C LEU A 80 9.83 3.86 3.93
N LEU A 81 9.59 2.69 3.32
CA LEU A 81 10.45 1.52 3.48
C LEU A 81 11.83 1.73 2.83
N TRP A 82 11.86 2.40 1.67
CA TRP A 82 13.10 2.79 1.02
C TRP A 82 13.87 3.82 1.85
N ASP A 83 13.21 4.87 2.33
CA ASP A 83 13.84 5.91 3.17
C ASP A 83 14.43 5.31 4.46
N LEU A 84 13.67 4.46 5.17
CA LEU A 84 14.14 3.82 6.39
C LEU A 84 15.28 2.82 6.15
N GLY A 85 15.26 2.13 5.01
CA GLY A 85 16.32 1.22 4.59
C GLY A 85 17.65 1.94 4.31
N ASP A 86 17.59 3.10 3.66
CA ASP A 86 18.76 3.93 3.36
C ASP A 86 19.35 4.52 4.65
N ASP A 87 18.51 5.08 5.52
CA ASP A 87 18.92 5.62 6.82
C ASP A 87 19.61 4.55 7.71
N ALA A 88 19.05 3.33 7.75
CA ALA A 88 19.61 2.22 8.50
C ALA A 88 20.96 1.74 7.92
N GLY A 89 21.08 1.72 6.59
CA GLY A 89 22.33 1.38 5.89
C GLY A 89 23.44 2.38 6.19
N GLN A 90 23.12 3.67 6.10
CA GLN A 90 24.05 4.77 6.39
C GLN A 90 24.50 4.76 7.85
N ALA A 91 23.59 4.52 8.80
CA ALA A 91 23.91 4.41 10.22
C ALA A 91 24.85 3.21 10.50
N ALA A 92 24.61 2.06 9.86
CA ALA A 92 25.46 0.89 9.98
C ALA A 92 26.86 1.14 9.41
N GLU A 93 26.97 1.87 8.30
CA GLU A 93 28.23 2.24 7.68
C GLU A 93 29.01 3.28 8.50
N ALA A 94 28.33 4.27 9.06
CA ALA A 94 28.91 5.22 10.01
C ALA A 94 29.51 4.51 11.24
N LEU A 95 28.81 3.50 11.78
CA LEU A 95 29.34 2.69 12.89
C LEU A 95 30.53 1.81 12.48
N ARG A 96 30.53 1.26 11.26
CA ARG A 96 31.68 0.49 10.73
C ARG A 96 32.90 1.37 10.53
N THR A 97 32.74 2.57 9.99
CA THR A 97 33.84 3.52 9.79
C THR A 97 34.38 4.05 11.13
N GLU A 98 33.52 4.30 12.11
CA GLU A 98 33.91 4.59 13.50
C GLU A 98 34.77 3.48 14.12
N ARG A 99 34.32 2.22 14.01
CA ARG A 99 35.05 1.06 14.55
C ARG A 99 36.41 0.86 13.90
N THR A 100 36.49 0.98 12.58
CA THR A 100 37.78 0.85 11.86
C THR A 100 38.74 1.99 12.20
N ARG A 101 38.23 3.22 12.38
CA ARG A 101 39.03 4.38 12.80
C ARG A 101 39.54 4.25 14.23
N LYS A 102 38.73 3.72 15.16
CA LYS A 102 39.14 3.39 16.53
C LYS A 102 40.19 2.27 16.55
N ALA A 103 39.99 1.19 15.78
CA ALA A 103 40.96 0.10 15.66
C ALA A 103 42.33 0.58 15.14
N ARG A 104 42.35 1.47 14.14
CA ARG A 104 43.60 2.11 13.66
C ARG A 104 44.29 2.98 14.72
N ARG A 105 43.53 3.67 15.58
CA ARG A 105 44.12 4.43 16.69
C ARG A 105 44.74 3.52 17.74
N VAL A 106 44.07 2.43 18.12
CA VAL A 106 44.60 1.46 19.10
C VAL A 106 45.86 0.78 18.59
N ALA A 107 45.90 0.39 17.30
CA ALA A 107 47.10 -0.20 16.69
C ALA A 107 48.29 0.77 16.62
N ARG A 108 48.05 2.08 16.54
CA ARG A 108 49.09 3.12 16.56
C ARG A 108 49.64 3.41 17.97
N VAL A 109 48.92 3.02 19.03
CA VAL A 109 49.28 3.37 20.43
C VAL A 109 50.04 2.24 21.15
N LYS A 110 50.17 1.03 20.60
CA LYS A 110 51.07 0.01 21.18
C LYS A 110 52.53 0.49 21.10
N PRO A 111 53.16 0.91 22.21
CA PRO A 111 54.53 1.37 22.21
C PRO A 111 55.46 0.16 22.30
N THR A 112 56.62 0.30 21.67
CA THR A 112 57.80 -0.55 21.88
C THR A 112 58.24 -0.42 23.33
N GLU A 113 57.78 -1.32 24.20
CA GLU A 113 58.31 -1.45 25.56
C GLU A 113 59.44 -2.47 25.50
N ARG A 114 60.67 -1.98 25.35
CA ARG A 114 61.90 -2.75 25.57
C ARG A 114 62.48 -2.21 26.86
N GLU A 115 62.18 -2.87 27.97
CA GLU A 115 62.90 -2.72 29.23
C GLU A 115 64.39 -2.94 28.97
N THR A 116 65.21 -1.93 29.28
CA THR A 116 66.58 -2.13 29.72
C THR A 116 66.61 -1.67 31.17
N VAL A 117 66.39 -2.64 32.06
CA VAL A 117 66.66 -2.50 33.48
C VAL A 117 68.16 -2.29 33.64
N GLU A 118 68.51 -1.23 34.34
CA GLU A 118 69.84 -0.92 34.85
C GLU A 118 70.25 -2.01 35.86
N ASP A 119 71.38 -2.67 35.63
CA ASP A 119 72.14 -3.34 36.69
C ASP A 119 73.47 -2.61 36.84
N GLU A 120 73.45 -1.53 37.63
CA GLU A 120 74.62 -1.13 38.42
C GLU A 120 74.48 -1.81 39.79
N ASN A 121 75.34 -2.78 40.10
CA ASN A 121 76.01 -2.83 41.40
C ASN A 121 77.23 -3.77 41.40
N SER A 122 78.35 -3.21 41.88
CA SER A 122 79.40 -3.79 42.74
C SER A 122 80.00 -5.18 42.41
N GLU A 123 81.31 -5.24 42.17
CA GLU A 123 82.33 -5.85 43.08
C GLU A 123 82.31 -7.40 43.01
N GLU A 124 83.37 -8.18 43.01
CA GLU A 124 84.79 -8.10 43.31
C GLU A 124 85.38 -9.47 42.86
N GLU A 125 86.69 -9.66 43.06
CA GLU A 125 87.43 -10.94 43.08
C GLU A 125 88.11 -11.43 41.77
N GLU A 126 89.44 -11.18 41.79
CA GLU A 126 90.62 -11.95 41.30
C GLU A 126 90.57 -12.75 39.97
#